data_AF-A0A379WFP6-F1
#
_entry.id   AF-A0A379WFP6-F1
#
_cell.length_a   1.000
_cell.length_b   1.000
_cell.length_c   1.000
_cell.angle_alpha   90.00
_cell.angle_beta   90.00
_cell.angle_gamma   90.00
#
_symmetry.space_group_name_H-M   'P 1'
#
loop_
_entity.id
_entity.type
_entity.pdbx_description
1 polymer ?
#
loop_
_entity_poly.entity_id
_entity_poly.type
_entity_poly.pdbx_seq_one_letter_code
_entity_poly.pdbx_strand_id
1 'polypeptide(L)' 'MKHIKKSVLVVLLTSHVAHASIVVGGTRLVFDGNNDESSINVENKDSKANLVQSWLSVADPQVTNKQAFYYHPASFSP' A
#
# COMPACT_ATOMS: atom_id res chain seq x y z
N MET A 1 -21.97 33.31 -13.97
CA MET A 1 -22.45 31.91 -13.83
C MET A 1 -22.18 31.00 -15.04
N LYS A 2 -22.26 31.47 -16.30
CA LYS A 2 -22.02 30.63 -17.51
C LYS A 2 -20.60 30.05 -17.61
N HIS A 3 -19.58 30.81 -17.20
CA HIS A 3 -18.18 30.37 -17.28
C HIS A 3 -17.80 29.37 -16.18
N ILE A 4 -18.42 29.46 -14.99
CA ILE A 4 -18.25 28.48 -13.90
C ILE A 4 -18.67 27.08 -14.36
N LYS A 5 -19.81 26.96 -15.04
CA LYS A 5 -20.31 25.64 -15.51
C LYS A 5 -19.37 25.01 -16.53
N LYS A 6 -18.83 25.83 -17.45
CA LYS A 6 -17.83 25.37 -18.44
C LYS A 6 -16.51 24.97 -17.77
N SER A 7 -16.07 25.73 -16.77
CA SER A 7 -14.84 25.43 -16.04
C SER A 7 -14.97 24.14 -15.22
N VAL A 8 -16.13 23.89 -14.61
CA VAL A 8 -16.41 22.64 -13.88
C VAL A 8 -16.41 21.44 -14.83
N LEU A 9 -17.02 21.57 -16.00
CA LEU A 9 -17.03 20.50 -17.01
C LEU A 9 -15.61 20.13 -17.48
N VAL A 10 -14.74 21.12 -17.66
CA VAL A 10 -13.33 20.88 -18.04
C VAL A 10 -12.59 20.13 -16.94
N VAL A 11 -12.75 20.52 -15.67
CA VAL A 11 -12.07 19.86 -14.54
C VAL A 11 -12.50 18.40 -14.38
N LEU A 12 -13.78 18.08 -14.60
CA LEU A 12 -14.24 16.68 -14.56
C LEU A 12 -13.62 15.85 -15.69
N LEU A 13 -13.52 16.40 -16.90
CA LEU A 13 -12.98 15.70 -18.07
C LEU A 13 -11.46 15.44 -17.99
N THR A 14 -10.73 16.19 -17.17
CA THR A 14 -9.28 16.03 -16.98
C THR A 14 -8.92 15.29 -15.69
N SER A 15 -9.89 14.77 -14.95
CA SER A 15 -9.61 14.02 -13.72
C SER A 15 -9.02 12.64 -14.05
N HIS A 16 -7.85 12.34 -13.49
CA HIS A 16 -7.25 11.01 -13.61
C HIS A 16 -7.81 10.07 -12.53
N VAL A 17 -8.19 8.85 -12.94
CA VAL A 17 -8.57 7.79 -12.01
C VAL A 17 -7.31 7.23 -11.38
N ALA A 18 -7.19 7.30 -10.05
CA ALA A 18 -6.13 6.59 -9.34
C ALA A 18 -6.38 5.09 -9.44
N HIS A 19 -5.45 4.36 -10.05
CA HIS A 19 -5.51 2.90 -10.15
C HIS A 19 -4.58 2.28 -9.11
N ALA A 20 -5.09 1.40 -8.25
CA ALA A 20 -4.26 0.64 -7.33
C ALA A 20 -3.76 -0.62 -8.05
N SER A 21 -2.44 -0.74 -8.26
CA SER A 21 -1.86 -1.94 -8.85
C SER A 21 -1.65 -3.04 -7.81
N ILE A 22 -1.27 -2.68 -6.59
CA ILE A 22 -0.97 -3.62 -5.51
C ILE A 22 -2.07 -3.60 -4.46
N VAL A 23 -2.60 -4.79 -4.12
CA VAL A 23 -3.61 -5.01 -3.09
C VAL A 23 -3.00 -5.85 -1.96
N VAL A 24 -3.21 -5.44 -0.72
CA VAL A 24 -2.79 -6.18 0.47
C VAL A 24 -3.99 -6.97 1.02
N GLY A 25 -3.78 -8.22 1.43
CA GLY A 25 -4.84 -9.13 1.89
C GLY A 25 -5.53 -8.75 3.20
N GLY A 26 -5.10 -7.67 3.85
CA GLY A 26 -5.69 -7.15 5.09
C GLY A 26 -5.20 -5.74 5.40
N THR A 27 -5.87 -5.08 6.35
CA THR A 27 -5.52 -3.72 6.82
C THR A 27 -4.65 -3.74 8.09
N ARG A 28 -4.51 -4.91 8.70
CA ARG A 28 -3.70 -5.14 9.90
C ARG A 28 -3.14 -6.57 9.85
N LEU A 29 -1.91 -6.72 10.30
CA LEU A 29 -1.29 -7.99 10.65
C LEU A 29 -1.11 -8.02 12.17
N VAL A 30 -1.57 -9.08 12.83
CA VAL A 30 -1.32 -9.32 14.26
C VAL A 30 -0.23 -10.37 14.35
N PHE A 31 0.92 -9.98 14.90
CA PHE A 31 2.02 -10.90 15.16
C PHE A 31 1.75 -11.67 16.45
N ASP A 32 1.62 -12.98 16.35
CA ASP A 32 1.50 -13.86 17.51
C ASP A 32 2.91 -14.17 18.04
N GLY A 33 3.22 -13.73 19.26
CA GLY A 33 4.52 -13.92 19.89
C GLY A 33 4.90 -15.37 20.19
N ASN A 34 3.98 -16.33 20.03
CA ASN A 34 4.28 -17.76 20.09
C ASN A 34 4.80 -18.32 18.75
N ASN A 35 4.76 -17.53 17.67
CA ASN A 35 5.26 -17.91 16.35
C ASN A 35 6.47 -17.05 15.95
N ASP A 36 7.36 -17.62 15.16
CA ASP A 36 8.57 -16.93 14.69
C ASP A 36 8.27 -15.94 13.56
N GLU A 37 7.16 -16.13 12.84
CA GLU A 37 6.79 -15.32 11.68
C GLU A 37 5.27 -15.10 11.58
N SER A 38 4.90 -14.08 10.80
CA SER A 38 3.52 -13.85 10.37
C SER A 38 3.55 -13.31 8.95
N SER A 39 2.62 -13.76 8.12
CA SER A 39 2.59 -13.42 6.70
C SER A 39 1.35 -12.60 6.35
N ILE A 40 1.50 -11.72 5.37
CA ILE A 40 0.39 -11.00 4.75
C ILE A 40 0.54 -11.07 3.23
N ASN A 41 -0.55 -11.44 2.55
CA ASN A 41 -0.53 -11.60 1.10
C ASN A 41 -0.54 -10.24 0.41
N VAL A 42 0.20 -10.15 -0.68
CA VAL A 42 0.24 -8.99 -1.57
C VAL A 42 -0.01 -9.48 -2.99
N GLU A 43 -0.96 -8.86 -3.68
CA GLU A 43 -1.35 -9.23 -5.03
C GLU A 43 -1.20 -8.05 -5.98
N ASN A 44 -0.59 -8.28 -7.14
CA ASN A 44 -0.60 -7.34 -8.24
C ASN A 44 -1.85 -7.55 -9.11
N LYS A 45 -2.81 -6.62 -9.03
CA LYS A 45 -4.04 -6.60 -9.84
C LYS A 45 -3.86 -5.91 -11.19
N ASP A 46 -2.65 -5.47 -11.52
CA ASP A 46 -2.35 -4.91 -12.83
C ASP A 46 -2.00 -6.00 -13.84
N SER A 47 -2.12 -5.65 -15.11
CA SER A 47 -1.71 -6.43 -16.28
C SER A 47 -0.19 -6.45 -16.51
N LYS A 48 0.58 -5.68 -15.73
CA LYS A 48 2.02 -5.50 -15.88
C LYS A 48 2.74 -5.84 -14.58
N ALA A 49 4.00 -6.28 -14.67
CA ALA A 49 4.84 -6.50 -13.50
C ALA A 49 5.10 -5.20 -12.73
N ASN A 50 5.02 -5.27 -11.40
CA ASN A 50 5.22 -4.15 -10.49
C ASN A 50 6.32 -4.46 -9.47
N LEU A 51 7.09 -3.45 -9.07
CA LEU A 51 8.05 -3.55 -7.97
C LEU A 51 7.32 -3.37 -6.63
N VAL A 52 7.58 -4.25 -5.68
CA VAL A 52 7.01 -4.18 -4.33
C VAL A 52 8.13 -3.92 -3.32
N GLN A 53 7.99 -2.86 -2.54
CA GLN A 53 8.90 -2.52 -1.45
C GLN A 53 8.11 -2.43 -0.14
N SER A 54 8.65 -3.01 0.94
CA SER A 54 8.05 -3.02 2.28
C SER A 54 9.04 -2.50 3.33
N TRP A 55 8.55 -1.76 4.32
CA TRP A 55 9.34 -1.28 5.47
C TRP A 55 8.47 -1.24 6.74
N LEU A 56 9.13 -1.32 7.92
CA LEU A 56 8.49 -1.07 9.21
C LEU A 56 8.70 0.38 9.59
N SER A 57 7.64 1.03 10.07
CA SER A 57 7.75 2.28 10.80
C SER A 57 7.22 2.07 12.22
N VAL A 58 7.87 2.69 13.20
CA VAL A 58 7.32 2.77 14.56
C VAL A 58 6.10 3.69 14.52
N ALA A 59 4.99 3.26 15.13
CA ALA A 59 3.74 4.01 15.10
C ALA A 59 3.80 5.31 15.93
N ASP A 60 4.57 5.28 17.02
CA ASP A 60 4.83 6.44 17.86
C ASP A 60 6.27 6.93 17.64
N PRO A 61 6.48 8.15 17.10
CA PRO A 61 7.80 8.71 16.87
C PRO A 61 8.60 8.97 18.16
N GLN A 62 7.95 8.95 19.34
CA GLN A 62 8.61 9.10 20.65
C GLN A 62 9.11 7.77 21.23
N VAL A 63 8.71 6.63 20.65
CA VAL A 63 9.19 5.31 21.08
C VAL A 63 10.62 5.11 20.57
N THR A 64 11.58 5.21 21.48
CA THR A 64 13.01 5.00 21.23
C THR A 64 13.43 3.53 21.30
N ASN A 65 12.60 2.66 21.89
CA ASN A 65 12.86 1.22 21.96
C ASN A 65 12.38 0.54 20.66
N LYS A 66 13.25 0.55 19.65
CA LYS A 66 12.99 -0.12 18.38
C LYS A 66 13.13 -1.63 18.55
N GLN A 67 12.02 -2.35 18.65
CA GLN A 67 12.04 -3.80 18.45
C GLN A 67 12.34 -4.10 16.98
N ALA A 68 13.29 -5.00 16.73
CA ALA A 68 13.72 -5.36 15.39
C ALA A 68 12.75 -6.39 14.79
N PHE A 69 11.92 -5.97 13.84
CA PHE A 69 11.21 -6.87 12.95
C PHE A 69 11.92 -6.90 11.60
N TYR A 70 12.05 -8.08 11.03
CA TYR A 70 12.57 -8.29 9.69
C TYR A 70 11.43 -8.72 8.76
N TYR A 71 11.41 -8.19 7.54
CA TYR A 71 10.51 -8.65 6.50
C TYR A 71 11.28 -9.51 5.51
N HIS A 72 10.71 -10.65 5.19
CA HIS A 72 11.27 -11.59 4.25
C HIS A 72 10.38 -11.56 3.00
N PRO A 73 10.85 -11.04 1.86
CA PRO A 73 10.06 -11.08 0.64
C PRO A 73 9.89 -12.54 0.23
N ALA A 74 8.63 -12.96 0.05
CA ALA A 74 8.35 -14.22 -0.63
C ALA A 74 8.87 -14.15 -2.07
N SER A 75 9.33 -15.28 -2.61
CA SER A 75 9.84 -15.34 -3.99
C SER A 75 8.78 -14.83 -4.97
N PHE A 76 9.08 -13.73 -5.67
CA PHE A 76 8.22 -13.18 -6.72
C PHE A 76 8.46 -13.97 -8.02
N SER A 77 7.49 -14.78 -8.43
CA SER A 77 7.50 -15.36 -9.78
C SER A 77 7.18 -14.25 -10.78
N PRO A 78 8.00 -14.03 -11.84
CA PRO A 78 7.71 -13.08 -12.91
C PRO A 78 6.49 -13.50 -13.74
#